data_AF-A0A3M3FHQ5-F1
#
_entry.id   AF-A0A3M3FHQ5-F1
#
_cell.length_a   1.000
_cell.length_b   1.000
_cell.length_c   1.000
_cell.angle_alpha   90.00
_cell.angle_beta   90.00
_cell.angle_gamma   90.00
#
_symmetry.space_group_name_H-M   'P 1'
#
loop_
_entity.id
_entity.type
_entity.pdbx_description
1 polymer ?
#
loop_
_entity_poly.entity_id
_entity_poly.type
_entity_poly.pdbx_seq_one_letter_code
_entity_poly.pdbx_strand_id
1 'polypeptide(L)'
;MGYLRGRDAGRELWLSLDDMTRHILMFGTTGAGKTEALLGYVLGQLGYGKGLIYSDGKAQNDVAAAIVSLARRFGREDDVRMMNFITGGRSRAQELLEDNKSRGQTNTVNAFGIAQETYIINLMDSMLP
;
A
#
# COMPACT_ATOMS: atom_id res chain seq x y z
N MET A 1 -20.48 3.63 8.41
CA MET A 1 -20.34 2.90 9.70
C MET A 1 -21.42 3.40 10.66
N GLY A 2 -22.64 2.87 10.54
CA GLY A 2 -23.89 3.50 11.01
C GLY A 2 -24.61 2.79 12.16
N TYR A 3 -25.28 3.61 12.98
CA TYR A 3 -26.53 3.49 13.77
C TYR A 3 -26.97 2.20 14.50
N LEU A 4 -26.43 1.01 14.26
CA LEU A 4 -26.89 -0.24 14.94
C LEU A 4 -26.18 -0.55 16.28
N ARG A 5 -25.51 0.44 16.91
CA ARG A 5 -24.89 0.28 18.23
C ARG A 5 -25.87 0.19 19.41
N GLY A 6 -27.17 0.26 19.15
CA GLY A 6 -28.21 0.34 20.19
C GLY A 6 -28.71 -0.98 20.75
N ARG A 7 -28.47 -2.13 20.10
CA ARG A 7 -28.87 -3.46 20.60
C ARG A 7 -27.84 -4.51 20.20
N ASP A 8 -27.37 -5.25 21.19
CA ASP A 8 -26.34 -6.31 21.19
C ASP A 8 -26.08 -7.09 19.89
N ALA A 9 -24.78 -7.28 19.59
CA ALA A 9 -24.20 -8.63 19.52
C ALA A 9 -22.70 -8.69 19.14
N GLY A 10 -21.95 -7.59 18.99
CA GLY A 10 -20.49 -7.66 18.73
C GLY A 10 -20.10 -8.55 17.53
N ARG A 11 -21.02 -8.80 16.60
CA ARG A 11 -20.82 -9.70 15.45
C ARG A 11 -20.04 -9.00 14.37
N GLU A 12 -19.26 -9.78 13.64
CA GLU A 12 -18.53 -9.31 12.46
C GLU A 12 -19.51 -8.87 11.37
N LEU A 13 -19.15 -7.78 10.68
CA LEU A 13 -19.86 -7.28 9.52
C LEU A 13 -19.08 -7.69 8.27
N TRP A 14 -19.72 -8.50 7.43
CA TRP A 14 -19.14 -8.98 6.19
C TRP A 14 -19.61 -8.12 5.03
N LEU A 15 -18.67 -7.67 4.22
CA LEU A 15 -18.95 -6.92 2.99
C LEU A 15 -19.17 -7.91 1.84
N SER A 16 -20.18 -7.63 1.01
CA SER A 16 -20.33 -8.36 -0.25
C SER A 16 -19.28 -7.90 -1.27
N LEU A 17 -19.11 -8.69 -2.34
CA LEU A 17 -18.25 -8.26 -3.46
C LEU A 17 -18.75 -6.94 -4.08
N ASP A 18 -20.07 -6.80 -4.17
CA ASP A 18 -20.72 -5.59 -4.69
C ASP A 18 -20.38 -4.36 -3.83
N ASP A 19 -20.40 -4.49 -2.50
CA ASP A 19 -19.95 -3.43 -1.58
C ASP A 19 -18.47 -3.08 -1.80
N MET A 20 -17.62 -4.09 -1.95
CA MET A 20 -16.17 -3.89 -2.12
C MET A 20 -15.81 -3.14 -3.41
N THR A 21 -16.63 -3.26 -4.46
CA THR A 21 -16.40 -2.59 -5.76
C THR A 21 -16.81 -1.12 -5.79
N ARG A 22 -17.48 -0.60 -4.74
CA ARG A 22 -17.96 0.79 -4.67
C ARG A 22 -17.03 1.77 -3.98
N HIS A 23 -15.81 1.34 -3.66
CA HIS A 23 -14.84 2.07 -2.84
C HIS A 23 -15.30 2.31 -1.40
N ILE A 24 -14.34 2.45 -0.49
CA ILE A 24 -14.59 2.66 0.94
C ILE A 24 -13.85 3.92 1.36
N LEU A 25 -14.58 4.86 1.99
CA LEU A 25 -14.02 6.07 2.56
C LEU A 25 -14.02 5.97 4.09
N MET A 26 -12.85 6.14 4.70
CA MET A 26 -12.65 6.08 6.15
C MET A 26 -12.18 7.43 6.69
N PHE A 27 -12.97 8.03 7.57
CA PHE A 27 -12.61 9.24 8.29
C PHE A 27 -12.06 8.92 9.68
N GLY A 28 -11.08 9.71 10.12
CA GLY A 28 -10.50 9.61 11.46
C GLY A 28 -9.32 10.55 11.63
N THR A 29 -9.04 10.96 12.86
CA THR A 29 -7.87 11.79 13.21
C THR A 29 -6.61 10.94 13.36
N THR A 30 -5.46 11.59 13.55
CA THR A 30 -4.23 10.90 13.97
C THR A 30 -4.45 10.27 15.34
N GLY A 31 -4.08 8.99 15.50
CA GLY A 31 -4.33 8.23 16.72
C GLY A 31 -5.67 7.49 16.75
N ALA A 32 -6.57 7.71 15.79
CA ALA A 32 -7.87 7.02 15.72
C ALA A 32 -7.79 5.56 15.23
N GLY A 33 -6.59 5.01 15.00
CA GLY A 33 -6.39 3.63 14.57
C GLY A 33 -6.61 3.36 13.08
N LYS A 34 -6.61 4.40 12.22
CA LYS A 34 -6.80 4.22 10.76
C LYS A 34 -5.81 3.25 10.12
N THR A 35 -4.52 3.36 10.48
CA THR A 35 -3.46 2.49 9.92
C THR A 35 -3.72 1.02 10.24
N GLU A 36 -4.04 0.71 11.50
CA GLU A 36 -4.37 -0.67 11.91
C GLU A 36 -5.64 -1.18 11.23
N ALA A 37 -6.65 -0.32 11.06
CA ALA A 37 -7.85 -0.69 10.33
C ALA A 37 -7.54 -1.04 8.86
N LEU A 38 -6.68 -0.27 8.19
CA LEU A 38 -6.24 -0.58 6.82
C LEU A 38 -5.38 -1.85 6.75
N LEU A 39 -4.53 -2.12 7.74
CA LEU A 39 -3.81 -3.40 7.84
C LEU A 39 -4.76 -4.58 8.05
N GLY A 40 -5.89 -4.37 8.75
CA GLY A 40 -6.98 -5.35 8.80
C GLY A 40 -7.58 -5.66 7.43
N TYR A 41 -7.75 -4.65 6.57
CA TYR A 41 -8.15 -4.86 5.17
C TYR A 41 -7.09 -5.65 4.38
N VAL A 42 -5.80 -5.33 4.57
CA VAL A 42 -4.68 -6.07 3.96
C VAL A 42 -4.73 -7.55 4.32
N LEU A 43 -4.89 -7.86 5.61
CA LEU A 43 -5.05 -9.23 6.11
C LEU A 43 -6.22 -9.95 5.42
N GLY A 44 -7.37 -9.29 5.33
CA GLY A 44 -8.55 -9.83 4.66
C GLY A 44 -8.29 -10.14 3.18
N GLN A 45 -7.67 -9.23 2.43
CA GLN A 45 -7.37 -9.43 1.01
C GLN A 45 -6.39 -10.59 0.80
N LEU A 46 -5.35 -10.68 1.63
CA LEU A 46 -4.39 -11.78 1.59
C LEU A 46 -5.06 -13.12 1.92
N GLY A 47 -5.98 -13.16 2.89
CA GLY A 47 -6.77 -14.35 3.23
C GLY A 47 -7.64 -14.88 2.09
N TYR A 48 -8.09 -14.01 1.19
CA TYR A 48 -8.81 -14.39 -0.03
C TYR A 48 -7.88 -14.66 -1.24
N GLY A 49 -6.56 -14.65 -1.05
CA GLY A 49 -5.60 -14.83 -2.15
C GLY A 49 -5.56 -13.66 -3.14
N LYS A 50 -6.06 -12.48 -2.76
CA LYS A 50 -6.12 -11.30 -3.64
C LYS A 50 -4.79 -10.52 -3.61
N GLY A 51 -4.60 -9.66 -4.60
CA GLY A 51 -3.54 -8.66 -4.62
C GLY A 51 -4.06 -7.31 -4.13
N LEU A 52 -3.15 -6.45 -3.68
CA LEU A 52 -3.47 -5.07 -3.26
C LEU A 52 -2.31 -4.13 -3.55
N ILE A 53 -2.63 -2.85 -3.65
CA ILE A 53 -1.65 -1.75 -3.69
C ILE A 53 -1.91 -0.91 -2.44
N TYR A 54 -0.86 -0.67 -1.65
CA TYR A 54 -0.92 0.15 -0.45
C TYR A 54 -0.06 1.39 -0.65
N SER A 55 -0.66 2.57 -0.53
CA SER A 55 0.04 3.86 -0.56
C SER A 55 0.01 4.49 0.82
N ASP A 56 1.18 4.71 1.42
CA ASP A 56 1.32 5.38 2.71
C ASP A 56 1.82 6.82 2.54
N GLY A 57 0.98 7.80 2.85
CA GLY A 57 1.35 9.22 2.87
C GLY A 57 1.92 9.69 4.21
N LYS A 58 1.88 8.85 5.27
CA LYS A 58 2.38 9.22 6.60
C LYS A 58 3.88 8.95 6.76
N ALA A 59 4.49 8.24 5.81
CA ALA A 59 5.91 7.91 5.76
C ALA A 59 6.40 7.13 6.99
N GLN A 60 5.61 6.14 7.46
CA GLN A 60 6.01 5.28 8.57
C GLN A 60 6.62 3.96 8.06
N ASN A 61 7.86 3.67 8.46
CA ASN A 61 8.55 2.43 8.06
C ASN A 61 7.86 1.16 8.58
N ASP A 62 7.14 1.27 9.71
CA ASP A 62 6.50 0.14 10.39
C ASP A 62 5.42 -0.53 9.52
N VAL A 63 4.74 0.25 8.66
CA VAL A 63 3.67 -0.25 7.79
C VAL A 63 4.23 -1.24 6.76
N ALA A 64 5.39 -0.94 6.17
CA ALA A 64 6.02 -1.84 5.21
C ALA A 64 6.43 -3.17 5.87
N ALA A 65 7.03 -3.10 7.06
CA ALA A 65 7.39 -4.29 7.84
C ALA A 65 6.16 -5.13 8.22
N ALA A 66 5.05 -4.48 8.59
CA ALA A 66 3.79 -5.15 8.88
C ALA A 66 3.22 -5.87 7.65
N ILE A 67 3.19 -5.22 6.48
CA ILE A 67 2.70 -5.82 5.23
C ILE A 67 3.55 -7.04 4.83
N VAL A 68 4.88 -6.94 4.88
CA VAL A 68 5.77 -8.08 4.60
C VAL A 68 5.53 -9.23 5.58
N SER A 69 5.33 -8.92 6.86
CA SER A 69 5.02 -9.92 7.89
C SER A 69 3.68 -10.61 7.65
N LEU A 70 2.66 -9.85 7.25
CA LEU A 70 1.35 -10.38 6.86
C LEU A 70 1.43 -11.24 5.59
N ALA A 71 2.16 -10.79 4.57
CA ALA A 71 2.37 -11.58 3.34
C ALA A 71 3.07 -12.91 3.65
N ARG A 72 4.11 -12.89 4.49
CA ARG A 72 4.81 -14.10 4.96
C ARG A 72 3.90 -15.04 5.74
N ARG A 73 2.93 -14.51 6.50
CA ARG A 73 1.95 -15.34 7.21
C ARG A 73 1.10 -16.20 6.27
N PHE A 74 0.89 -15.75 5.04
CA PHE A 74 0.18 -16.48 3.98
C PHE A 74 1.12 -17.17 2.96
N GLY A 75 2.44 -17.17 3.18
CA GLY A 75 3.41 -17.75 2.25
C GLY A 75 3.54 -16.99 0.92
N ARG A 76 3.28 -15.68 0.93
CA ARG A 76 3.28 -14.79 -0.24
C ARG A 76 4.33 -13.68 -0.13
N GLU A 77 5.39 -13.90 0.64
CA GLU A 77 6.49 -12.95 0.79
C GLU A 77 7.18 -12.59 -0.53
N ASP A 78 7.25 -13.52 -1.48
CA ASP A 78 7.87 -13.32 -2.79
C ASP A 78 7.03 -12.44 -3.73
N ASP A 79 5.73 -12.30 -3.45
CA ASP A 79 4.81 -11.44 -4.21
C ASP A 79 4.92 -9.95 -3.81
N VAL A 80 5.68 -9.64 -2.76
CA VAL A 80 5.76 -8.28 -2.22
C VAL A 80 6.75 -7.42 -3.01
N ARG A 81 6.27 -6.26 -3.49
CA ARG A 81 7.08 -5.21 -4.09
C ARG A 81 6.86 -3.90 -3.34
N MET A 82 7.94 -3.17 -3.07
CA MET A 82 7.92 -1.90 -2.34
C MET A 82 8.56 -0.80 -3.16
N MET A 83 7.90 0.35 -3.24
CA MET A 83 8.49 1.60 -3.71
C MET A 83 8.64 2.55 -2.53
N ASN A 84 9.89 2.86 -2.16
CA ASN A 84 10.18 3.72 -1.02
C ASN A 84 10.60 5.12 -1.49
N PHE A 85 9.80 6.12 -1.15
CA PHE A 85 10.08 7.54 -1.46
C PHE A 85 10.74 8.30 -0.31
N ILE A 86 10.90 7.69 0.88
CA ILE A 86 11.54 8.33 2.05
C ILE A 86 13.03 8.56 1.79
N THR A 87 13.69 7.62 1.11
CA THR A 87 15.10 7.75 0.70
C THR A 87 15.26 8.48 -0.63
N GLY A 88 14.25 9.23 -1.07
CA GLY A 88 14.30 10.03 -2.30
C GLY A 88 15.38 11.12 -2.23
N GLY A 89 15.81 11.61 -3.40
CA GLY A 89 16.81 12.68 -3.51
C GLY A 89 18.27 12.23 -3.39
N ARG A 90 18.52 10.93 -3.19
CA ARG A 90 19.86 10.34 -3.27
C ARG A 90 19.92 9.36 -4.44
N SER A 91 20.93 9.51 -5.30
CA SER A 91 21.19 8.54 -6.35
C SER A 91 21.94 7.35 -5.78
N ARG A 92 21.60 6.14 -6.24
CA ARG A 92 22.37 4.94 -5.91
C ARG A 92 23.86 5.08 -6.29
N ALA A 93 24.15 5.81 -7.37
CA ALA A 93 25.52 6.09 -7.77
C ALA A 93 26.26 6.93 -6.72
N GLN A 94 25.56 7.89 -6.11
CA GLN A 94 26.11 8.74 -5.06
C GLN A 94 26.35 7.95 -3.76
N GLU A 95 25.41 7.08 -3.36
CA GLU A 95 25.60 6.20 -2.21
C GLU A 95 26.82 5.30 -2.36
N LEU A 96 27.07 4.78 -3.56
CA LEU A 96 28.23 3.93 -3.84
C LEU A 96 29.56 4.71 -3.77
N LEU A 97 29.57 6.00 -4.15
CA LEU A 97 30.72 6.88 -3.99
C LEU A 97 31.01 7.20 -2.52
N GLU A 98 29.98 7.25 -1.69
CA GLU A 98 30.06 7.40 -0.22
C GLU A 98 30.36 6.07 0.51
N ASP A 99 30.80 5.04 -0.23
CA ASP A 99 31.09 3.67 0.23
C ASP A 99 29.90 2.93 0.89
N ASN A 100 28.67 3.40 0.68
CA ASN A 100 27.47 2.72 1.14
C ASN A 100 27.05 1.61 0.16
N LYS A 101 27.51 0.39 0.43
CA LYS A 101 27.21 -0.81 -0.35
C LYS A 101 25.98 -1.58 0.13
N SER A 102 25.20 -1.04 1.07
CA SER A 102 23.97 -1.68 1.56
C SER A 102 22.96 -1.89 0.43
N ARG A 103 22.11 -2.92 0.51
CA ARG A 103 21.05 -3.13 -0.49
C ARG A 103 20.01 -2.01 -0.40
N GLY A 104 19.63 -1.47 -1.56
CA GLY A 104 18.54 -0.51 -1.65
C GLY A 104 17.24 -1.09 -1.08
N GLN A 105 16.54 -0.30 -0.27
CA GLN A 105 15.29 -0.67 0.40
C GLN A 105 14.05 -0.35 -0.46
N THR A 106 14.19 -0.40 -1.78
CA THR A 106 13.13 -0.12 -2.75
C THR A 106 13.33 -0.98 -4.01
N ASN A 107 12.23 -1.42 -4.60
CA ASN A 107 12.21 -1.95 -5.95
C ASN A 107 12.26 -0.79 -6.96
N THR A 108 12.71 -1.11 -8.17
CA THR A 108 12.73 -0.19 -9.30
C THR A 108 11.48 -0.40 -10.16
N VAL A 109 10.89 0.69 -10.64
CA VAL A 109 9.84 0.65 -11.66
C VAL A 109 10.21 1.62 -12.78
N ASN A 110 10.05 1.20 -14.03
CA ASN A 110 10.14 2.09 -15.18
C ASN A 110 8.83 2.00 -15.96
N ALA A 111 7.92 2.93 -15.70
CA ALA A 111 6.62 2.97 -16.37
C ALA A 111 6.78 3.20 -17.88
N PHE A 112 7.73 4.04 -18.31
CA PHE A 112 7.94 4.36 -19.72
C PHE A 112 8.55 3.22 -20.53
N GLY A 113 9.23 2.27 -19.88
CA GLY A 113 9.85 1.14 -20.56
C GLY A 113 8.86 0.07 -21.04
N ILE A 114 7.63 0.05 -20.50
CA ILE A 114 6.62 -1.00 -20.76
C ILE A 114 5.26 -0.40 -21.15
N ALA A 115 5.01 0.87 -20.82
CA ALA A 115 3.73 1.51 -21.10
C ALA A 115 3.44 1.65 -22.59
N GLN A 116 2.15 1.50 -22.93
CA GLN A 116 1.63 1.87 -24.25
C GLN A 116 1.66 3.38 -24.45
N GLU A 117 1.75 3.81 -25.70
CA GLU A 117 1.80 5.22 -26.11
C GLU A 117 0.68 6.05 -25.47
N THR A 118 -0.56 5.55 -25.46
CA THR A 118 -1.70 6.23 -24.85
C THR A 118 -1.52 6.44 -23.34
N TYR A 119 -0.92 5.48 -22.63
CA TYR A 119 -0.65 5.62 -21.20
C TYR A 119 0.43 6.68 -20.95
N ILE A 120 1.46 6.71 -21.79
CA ILE A 120 2.53 7.72 -21.71
C ILE A 120 1.96 9.12 -21.93
N ILE A 121 1.08 9.29 -22.93
CA ILE A 121 0.42 10.57 -23.22
C ILE A 121 -0.45 11.01 -22.03
N ASN A 122 -1.31 10.12 -21.51
CA ASN A 122 -2.17 10.46 -20.38
C ASN A 122 -1.37 10.77 -19.10
N LEU A 123 -0.27 10.06 -18.87
CA LEU A 123 0.63 10.35 -17.76
C LEU A 123 1.28 11.72 -17.94
N MET A 124 1.77 12.04 -19.14
CA MET A 124 2.34 13.35 -19.45
C MET A 124 1.31 14.47 -19.29
N ASP A 125 0.08 14.26 -19.77
CA ASP A 125 -1.01 15.22 -19.61
C ASP A 125 -1.35 15.45 -18.13
N SER A 126 -1.37 14.40 -17.31
CA SER A 126 -1.57 14.53 -15.85
C SER A 126 -0.45 15.30 -15.12
N MET A 127 0.69 15.48 -15.76
CA MET A 127 1.84 16.25 -15.26
C MET A 127 1.89 17.68 -15.81
N LEU A 128 1.06 18.02 -16.80
CA LEU A 128 0.93 19.39 -17.28
C LEU A 128 0.13 20.22 -16.25
N PRO A 129 0.57 21.46 -15.98
CA PRO A 129 -0.07 22.34 -15.00
C PRO A 129 -1.44 22.86 -15.44
#